data_AF-A0A8T0PCG2-F1
#
_entry.id   AF-A0A8T0PCG2-F1
#
_cell.length_a   1.000
_cell.length_b   1.000
_cell.length_c   1.000
_cell.angle_alpha   90.00
_cell.angle_beta   90.00
_cell.angle_gamma   90.00
#
_symmetry.space_group_name_H-M   'P 1'
#
loop_
_entity.id
_entity.type
_entity.pdbx_description
1 polymer ?
#
loop_
_entity_poly.entity_id
_entity_poly.type
_entity_poly.pdbx_seq_one_letter_code
_entity_poly.pdbx_strand_id
1 'polypeptide(L)'
;QYLTDSKLLATTLHKQDPVTQAADWRTRPLIADFLCNSEQANFTVIKIPRQRNSTAHDLAAQARSQADLPACLFACNNANHLPPCHVHLALQIIHWGNYRLISVSCI
;
A
#
# COMPACT_ATOMS: atom_id res chain seq x y z
N GLN A 1 21.90 0.01 7.89
CA GLN A 1 20.98 -1.12 8.18
C GLN A 1 19.56 -0.58 8.23
N TYR A 2 18.59 -1.29 7.68
CA TYR A 2 17.18 -0.90 7.68
C TYR A 2 16.36 -1.91 8.49
N LEU A 3 15.42 -1.41 9.28
CA LEU A 3 14.57 -2.25 10.14
C LEU A 3 13.13 -2.17 9.65
N THR A 4 12.44 -3.31 9.60
CA THR A 4 11.03 -3.37 9.21
C THR A 4 10.31 -4.49 9.95
N ASP A 5 9.05 -4.31 10.29
CA ASP A 5 8.18 -5.38 10.77
C ASP A 5 7.50 -6.15 9.62
N SER A 6 7.61 -5.65 8.38
CA SER A 6 7.09 -6.32 7.19
C SER A 6 7.95 -7.54 6.83
N LYS A 7 7.44 -8.73 7.17
CA LYS A 7 8.06 -10.00 6.78
C LYS A 7 8.24 -10.08 5.27
N LEU A 8 7.23 -9.67 4.51
CA LEU A 8 7.27 -9.71 3.04
C LEU A 8 8.44 -8.88 2.49
N LEU A 9 8.58 -7.62 2.92
CA LEU A 9 9.65 -6.76 2.45
C LEU A 9 11.03 -7.29 2.85
N ALA A 10 11.21 -7.66 4.12
CA ALA A 10 12.48 -8.21 4.61
C ALA A 10 12.87 -9.49 3.86
N THR A 11 11.92 -10.38 3.56
CA THR A 11 12.21 -11.60 2.80
C THR A 11 12.53 -11.32 1.34
N THR A 12 11.81 -10.39 0.70
CA THR A 12 12.03 -10.05 -0.72
C THR A 12 13.38 -9.40 -0.94
N LEU A 13 13.78 -8.47 -0.06
CA LEU A 13 15.05 -7.73 -0.18
C LEU A 13 16.29 -8.58 0.11
N HIS A 14 16.12 -9.78 0.68
CA HIS A 14 17.21 -10.76 0.83
C HIS A 14 17.33 -11.74 -0.33
N LYS A 15 16.45 -11.66 -1.34
CA LYS A 15 16.56 -12.51 -2.53
C LYS A 15 17.68 -12.01 -3.43
N GLN A 16 18.20 -12.89 -4.28
CA GLN A 16 19.25 -12.56 -5.23
C GLN A 16 18.81 -11.50 -6.27
N ASP A 17 17.53 -11.51 -6.63
CA ASP A 17 16.90 -10.48 -7.46
C ASP A 17 15.56 -10.04 -6.83
N PRO A 18 15.58 -9.04 -5.92
CA PRO A 18 14.40 -8.57 -5.20
C PRO A 18 13.33 -7.96 -6.12
N VAL A 19 13.72 -7.36 -7.25
CA VAL A 19 12.79 -6.64 -8.13
C VAL A 19 11.93 -7.64 -8.89
N THR A 20 12.52 -8.64 -9.53
CA THR A 20 11.73 -9.62 -10.29
C THR A 20 10.94 -10.55 -9.37
N GLN A 21 11.51 -10.89 -8.21
CA GLN A 21 10.94 -11.87 -7.28
C GLN A 21 10.02 -11.26 -6.20
N ALA A 22 9.64 -9.99 -6.32
CA ALA A 22 8.63 -9.37 -5.48
C ALA A 22 7.27 -10.06 -5.69
N ALA A 23 6.61 -10.47 -4.59
CA ALA A 23 5.33 -11.17 -4.65
C ALA A 23 4.19 -10.30 -5.20
N ASP A 24 4.23 -8.99 -4.92
CA ASP A 24 3.33 -8.01 -5.52
C ASP A 24 4.09 -7.19 -6.56
N TRP A 25 3.68 -7.32 -7.83
CA TRP A 25 4.31 -6.61 -8.95
C TRP A 25 4.24 -5.08 -8.81
N ARG A 26 3.25 -4.56 -8.07
CA ARG A 26 3.08 -3.12 -7.83
C ARG A 26 4.20 -2.54 -6.97
N THR A 27 4.88 -3.37 -6.20
CA THR A 27 5.99 -2.93 -5.33
C THR A 27 7.33 -2.87 -6.03
N ARG A 28 7.45 -3.43 -7.24
CA ARG A 28 8.72 -3.52 -7.99
C ARG A 28 9.39 -2.17 -8.25
N PRO A 29 8.68 -1.11 -8.70
CA PRO A 29 9.31 0.19 -8.90
C PRO A 29 9.91 0.74 -7.60
N LEU A 30 9.16 0.64 -6.50
CA LEU A 30 9.62 1.10 -5.19
C LEU A 30 10.84 0.32 -4.68
N ILE A 31 10.88 -0.99 -4.93
CA ILE A 31 12.04 -1.83 -4.59
C ILE A 31 13.24 -1.43 -5.45
N ALA A 32 13.07 -1.24 -6.76
CA ALA A 32 14.14 -0.80 -7.65
C ALA A 32 14.71 0.56 -7.22
N ASP A 33 13.83 1.54 -6.95
CA ASP A 33 14.22 2.86 -6.46
C ASP A 33 14.98 2.75 -5.13
N PHE A 34 14.49 1.93 -4.19
CA PHE A 34 15.17 1.70 -2.93
C PHE A 34 16.58 1.12 -3.12
N LEU A 35 16.74 0.14 -4.02
CA LEU A 35 18.04 -0.46 -4.33
C LEU A 35 19.00 0.56 -4.95
N CYS A 36 18.58 1.29 -5.98
CA CYS A 36 19.39 2.32 -6.64
C CYS A 36 19.85 3.41 -5.66
N ASN A 37 18.98 3.84 -4.75
CA ASN A 37 19.32 4.84 -3.73
C ASN A 37 20.16 4.28 -2.59
N SER A 38 20.23 2.95 -2.45
CA SER A 38 21.01 2.27 -1.40
C SER A 38 22.30 1.62 -1.92
N GLU A 39 22.57 1.61 -3.23
CA GLU A 39 23.71 0.95 -3.86
C GLU A 39 25.08 1.39 -3.31
N GLN A 40 25.19 2.63 -2.83
CA GLN A 40 26.44 3.16 -2.27
C GLN A 40 26.69 2.71 -0.82
N ALA A 41 25.69 2.14 -0.15
CA ALA A 41 25.80 1.70 1.24
C ALA A 41 25.60 0.18 1.31
N ASN A 42 26.60 -0.56 1.79
CA ASN A 42 26.39 -1.95 2.17
C ASN A 42 25.30 -2.02 3.24
N PHE A 43 24.07 -2.33 2.82
CA PHE A 43 22.90 -2.34 3.68
C PHE A 43 22.37 -3.75 3.90
N THR A 44 21.67 -3.93 5.00
CA THR A 44 20.94 -5.14 5.34
C THR A 44 19.55 -4.75 5.81
N VAL A 45 18.54 -5.59 5.54
CA VAL A 45 17.15 -5.33 5.92
C VAL A 45 16.71 -6.35 6.95
N ILE A 46 16.55 -5.93 8.19
CA ILE A 46 16.31 -6.84 9.31
C ILE A 46 14.83 -6.79 9.68
N LYS A 47 14.21 -7.98 9.71
CA LYS A 47 12.85 -8.15 10.24
C LYS A 47 12.87 -7.98 11.76
N ILE A 48 12.05 -7.06 12.28
CA ILE A 48 11.86 -6.83 13.71
C ILE A 48 10.42 -7.16 14.16
N PRO A 49 10.16 -7.36 15.46
CA PRO A 49 8.80 -7.42 16.00
C PRO A 49 8.05 -6.09 15.82
N ARG A 50 6.75 -6.16 15.55
CA ARG A 50 5.89 -4.97 15.32
C ARG A 50 5.93 -3.98 16.48
N GLN A 51 6.04 -4.46 17.72
CA GLN A 51 6.13 -3.63 18.92
C GLN A 51 7.37 -2.73 18.92
N ARG A 52 8.45 -3.15 18.25
CA ARG A 52 9.66 -2.34 18.09
C ARG A 52 9.58 -1.34 16.93
N ASN A 53 8.55 -1.44 16.10
CA ASN A 53 8.30 -0.55 14.96
C ASN A 53 7.12 0.41 15.21
N SER A 54 6.68 0.59 16.47
CA SER A 54 5.49 1.37 16.83
C SER A 54 5.58 2.81 16.35
N THR A 55 6.72 3.48 16.57
CA THR A 55 6.91 4.87 16.11
C THR A 55 6.73 5.03 14.60
N ALA A 56 7.33 4.13 13.80
CA ALA A 56 7.17 4.18 12.35
C ALA A 56 5.72 3.89 11.92
N HIS A 57 5.04 2.99 12.64
CA HIS A 57 3.63 2.70 12.41
C HIS A 57 2.75 3.92 12.69
N ASP A 58 2.95 4.59 13.82
CA ASP A 58 2.18 5.77 14.22
C ASP A 58 2.40 6.93 13.25
N LEU A 59 3.65 7.17 12.84
CA LEU A 59 3.98 8.19 11.83
C LEU A 59 3.33 7.88 10.47
N ALA A 60 3.38 6.62 10.02
CA ALA A 60 2.72 6.21 8.79
C ALA A 60 1.19 6.37 8.87
N ALA A 61 0.58 6.07 10.02
CA ALA A 61 -0.83 6.27 10.27
C ALA A 61 -1.21 7.76 10.26
N GLN A 62 -0.41 8.62 10.91
CA GLN A 62 -0.58 10.07 10.89
C GLN A 62 -0.49 10.64 9.47
N ALA A 63 0.57 10.30 8.74
CA ALA A 63 0.74 10.71 7.34
C ALA A 63 -0.45 10.27 6.47
N ARG A 64 -0.96 9.05 6.68
CA ARG A 64 -2.16 8.56 5.97
C ARG A 64 -3.42 9.34 6.33
N SER A 65 -3.56 9.77 7.57
CA SER A 65 -4.71 10.55 8.03
C SER A 65 -4.69 12.00 7.54
N GLN A 66 -3.49 12.58 7.41
CA GLN A 66 -3.26 13.97 7.00
C GLN A 66 -3.13 14.14 5.48
N ALA A 67 -2.83 13.07 4.75
CA ALA A 67 -2.76 13.15 3.32
C ALA A 67 -4.15 13.48 2.75
N ASP A 68 -4.22 14.53 1.93
CA ASP A 68 -5.28 14.80 0.95
C ASP A 68 -5.24 13.71 -0.15
N LEU A 69 -5.38 12.47 0.30
CA LEU A 69 -5.61 11.32 -0.55
C LEU A 69 -6.95 11.58 -1.26
N PRO A 70 -7.03 11.35 -2.58
CA PRO A 70 -8.25 11.57 -3.33
C PRO A 70 -9.44 10.83 -2.70
N ALA A 71 -10.65 11.34 -2.96
CA ALA A 71 -11.89 10.65 -2.63
C ALA A 71 -11.82 9.19 -3.11
N CYS A 72 -12.52 8.28 -2.41
CA CYS A 72 -12.54 6.84 -2.68
C CYS A 72 -12.46 6.54 -4.19
N LEU A 73 -11.47 5.75 -4.61
CA LEU A 73 -11.31 5.39 -6.01
C LEU A 73 -12.46 4.47 -6.44
N PHE A 74 -13.35 4.97 -7.29
CA PHE A 74 -14.47 4.18 -7.84
C PHE A 74 -14.14 3.73 -9.27
N ALA A 75 -14.28 2.44 -9.52
CA ALA A 75 -14.21 1.86 -10.86
C ALA A 75 -15.48 1.04 -11.14
N CYS A 76 -16.02 1.16 -12.35
CA CYS A 76 -17.16 0.37 -12.79
C CYS A 76 -16.81 -0.40 -14.05
N ASN A 77 -16.61 -1.70 -13.89
CA ASN A 77 -16.21 -2.60 -14.97
C ASN A 77 -17.39 -3.44 -15.48
N ASN A 78 -18.55 -3.37 -14.81
CA ASN A 78 -19.75 -4.05 -15.24
C ASN A 78 -20.38 -3.33 -16.44
N ALA A 79 -20.27 -3.91 -17.64
CA ALA A 79 -20.84 -3.34 -18.86
C ALA A 79 -22.38 -3.41 -18.94
N ASN A 80 -23.03 -4.17 -18.05
CA ASN A 80 -24.45 -4.53 -18.16
C ASN A 80 -25.39 -3.70 -17.28
N HIS A 81 -24.90 -2.76 -16.46
CA HIS A 81 -25.78 -1.91 -15.66
C HIS A 81 -26.24 -0.68 -16.47
N LEU A 82 -27.52 -0.33 -16.35
CA LEU A 82 -28.06 0.92 -16.88
C LEU A 82 -27.54 2.11 -16.04
N PRO A 83 -27.10 3.22 -16.65
CA PRO A 83 -26.73 4.42 -15.91
C PRO A 83 -27.95 4.99 -15.14
N PRO A 84 -27.77 5.47 -13.90
CA PRO A 84 -26.53 5.52 -13.11
C PRO A 84 -26.20 4.20 -12.38
N CYS A 85 -24.90 3.91 -12.20
CA CYS A 85 -24.45 2.75 -11.43
C CYS A 85 -24.99 2.79 -9.99
N HIS A 86 -25.72 1.75 -9.58
CA HIS A 86 -26.29 1.66 -8.22
C HIS A 86 -25.21 1.61 -7.13
N VAL A 87 -24.05 1.03 -7.41
CA VAL A 87 -22.91 1.05 -6.48
C VAL A 87 -22.42 2.48 -6.30
N HIS A 88 -22.30 3.25 -7.38
CA HIS A 88 -21.93 4.67 -7.30
C HIS A 88 -22.96 5.48 -6.49
N LEU A 89 -24.26 5.25 -6.71
CA LEU A 89 -25.32 5.88 -5.92
C LEU A 89 -25.24 5.52 -4.43
N ALA A 90 -25.01 4.24 -4.12
CA ALA A 90 -24.86 3.78 -2.74
C ALA A 90 -23.69 4.47 -2.03
N LEU A 91 -22.59 4.74 -2.74
CA LEU A 91 -21.44 5.45 -2.17
C LEU A 91 -21.73 6.90 -1.79
N GLN A 92 -22.75 7.52 -2.37
CA GLN A 92 -23.15 8.89 -2.03
C GLN A 92 -23.99 8.96 -0.75
N ILE A 93 -24.63 7.85 -0.35
CA ILE A 93 -25.58 7.81 0.78
C ILE A 93 -25.01 7.11 2.02
N ILE A 94 -24.02 6.23 1.86
CA ILE A 94 -23.46 5.46 2.98
C ILE A 94 -22.51 6.32 3.81
N HIS A 95 -22.76 6.35 5.12
CA HIS A 95 -21.85 6.91 6.11
C HIS A 95 -20.99 5.79 6.71
N TRP A 96 -19.67 5.93 6.59
CA TRP A 96 -18.70 4.91 7.03
C TRP A 96 -18.19 5.13 8.46
N GLY A 97 -18.69 6.14 9.18
CA GLY A 97 -18.26 6.48 10.53
C GLY A 97 -16.75 6.78 10.59
N ASN A 98 -16.03 6.02 11.42
CA ASN A 98 -14.57 6.15 11.59
C ASN A 98 -13.75 5.40 10.51
N TYR A 99 -14.42 4.74 9.56
CA TYR A 99 -13.76 4.03 8.47
C TYR A 99 -13.70 4.92 7.24
N ARG A 100 -12.59 4.83 6.52
CA ARG A 100 -12.37 5.54 5.26
C ARG A 100 -12.29 4.55 4.11
N LEU A 101 -13.21 4.66 3.16
CA LEU A 101 -13.23 3.84 1.96
C LEU A 101 -12.08 4.25 1.02
N ILE A 102 -11.28 3.28 0.60
CA ILE A 102 -10.06 3.51 -0.20
C ILE A 102 -10.36 3.31 -1.69
N SER A 103 -11.02 2.22 -2.03
CA SER A 103 -11.45 1.91 -3.39
C SER A 103 -12.69 1.02 -3.42
N VAL A 104 -13.46 1.14 -4.50
CA VAL A 104 -14.66 0.33 -4.78
C VAL A 104 -14.64 -0.04 -6.25
N SER A 105 -14.88 -1.31 -6.54
CA SER A 105 -15.06 -1.81 -7.90
C SER A 105 -16.45 -2.42 -8.05
N CYS A 106 -17.23 -1.92 -9.00
CA CYS A 106 -18.42 -2.60 -9.48
C CYS A 106 -18.00 -3.56 -10.61
N ILE A 107 -18.28 -4.85 -10.41
CA ILE A 107 -17.99 -5.95 -11.35
C ILE A 107 -19.28 -6.52 -11.93
#